data_AF-A0A1G4Q6A1-F1
#
_entry.id   AF-A0A1G4Q6A1-F1
#
_cell.length_a   1.000
_cell.length_b   1.000
_cell.length_c   1.000
_cell.angle_alpha   90.00
_cell.angle_beta   90.00
_cell.angle_gamma   90.00
#
_symmetry.space_group_name_H-M   'P 1'
#
loop_
_entity.id
_entity.type
_entity.pdbx_description
1 polymer ?
#
loop_
_entity_poly.entity_id
_entity_poly.type
_entity_poly.pdbx_seq_one_letter_code
_entity_poly.pdbx_strand_id
1 'polypeptide(L)'
;MGGERSILEDILYIAFSILDSLAALFLMFRIFRFPFMEYIKEVIVIATIISLESYFVRVIINCPDLDPIIQAWVYVITLRYICKFSWKRAQVVSLIGYLGFMAVQLSSFLILDLLGVVVYADTQLLWGLGTHLIQITTDILCFIIGWLIYRNGFSFMPRPPHDLRVNEKISSTNWLILVLGNVVLYVTLYWILNFQSILIIPIVILTYAILLFYYRKKDRMT
;
A
#
# COMPACT_ATOMS: atom_id res chain seq x y z
N MET A 1 6.83 24.30 -19.15
CA MET A 1 7.22 23.73 -20.46
C MET A 1 6.38 22.48 -20.68
N GLY A 2 5.27 22.62 -21.39
CA GLY A 2 4.37 21.51 -21.69
C GLY A 2 4.84 20.81 -22.97
N GLY A 3 5.61 19.73 -22.83
CA GLY A 3 5.75 18.77 -23.91
C GLY A 3 4.39 18.10 -24.15
N GLU A 4 4.01 17.90 -25.40
CA GLU A 4 2.85 17.08 -25.76
C GLU A 4 3.01 15.71 -25.09
N ARG A 5 2.22 15.48 -24.02
CA ARG A 5 2.15 14.17 -23.38
C ARG A 5 1.61 13.19 -24.41
N SER A 6 2.35 12.12 -24.66
CA SER A 6 1.89 11.09 -25.57
C SER A 6 0.80 10.28 -24.91
N ILE A 7 -0.31 10.04 -25.61
CA ILE A 7 -1.40 9.15 -25.16
C ILE A 7 -0.84 7.77 -24.73
N LEU A 8 0.25 7.33 -25.36
CA LEU A 8 0.92 6.08 -25.02
C LEU A 8 1.53 6.10 -23.61
N GLU A 9 2.12 7.23 -23.20
CA GLU A 9 2.66 7.37 -21.85
C GLU A 9 1.51 7.23 -20.86
N ASP A 10 0.46 8.05 -20.97
CA ASP A 10 -0.71 8.01 -20.07
C ASP A 10 -1.28 6.59 -19.89
N ILE A 11 -1.41 5.84 -20.99
CA ILE A 11 -1.86 4.44 -20.95
C ILE A 11 -0.90 3.54 -20.17
N LEU A 12 0.41 3.68 -20.38
CA LEU A 12 1.43 2.89 -19.68
C LEU A 12 1.40 3.18 -18.18
N TYR A 13 1.27 4.43 -17.75
CA TYR A 13 1.17 4.75 -16.33
C TYR A 13 -0.03 4.14 -15.67
N ILE A 14 -1.19 4.22 -16.32
CA ILE A 14 -2.41 3.61 -15.78
C ILE A 14 -2.21 2.10 -15.68
N ALA A 15 -1.61 1.45 -16.69
CA ALA A 15 -1.34 0.02 -16.65
C ALA A 15 -0.37 -0.39 -15.51
N PHE A 16 0.75 0.32 -15.35
CA PHE A 16 1.68 0.07 -14.24
C PHE A 16 1.04 0.37 -12.88
N SER A 17 0.26 1.44 -12.77
CA SER A 17 -0.45 1.80 -11.54
C SER A 17 -1.52 0.78 -11.16
N ILE A 18 -2.15 0.11 -12.15
CA ILE A 18 -3.05 -1.02 -11.90
C ILE A 18 -2.26 -2.19 -11.32
N LEU A 19 -1.08 -2.52 -11.87
CA LEU A 19 -0.23 -3.60 -11.35
C LEU A 19 0.25 -3.30 -9.92
N ASP A 20 0.74 -2.09 -9.65
CA ASP A 20 1.12 -1.63 -8.31
C ASP A 20 -0.04 -1.82 -7.32
N SER A 21 -1.24 -1.37 -7.71
CA SER A 21 -2.43 -1.48 -6.87
C SER A 21 -2.87 -2.94 -6.66
N LEU A 22 -2.73 -3.80 -7.67
CA LEU A 22 -3.00 -5.24 -7.56
C LEU A 22 -2.01 -5.92 -6.62
N ALA A 23 -0.72 -5.58 -6.70
CA ALA A 23 0.31 -6.12 -5.83
C ALA A 23 0.10 -5.69 -4.37
N ALA A 24 -0.25 -4.42 -4.14
CA ALA A 24 -0.61 -3.89 -2.83
C ALA A 24 -1.85 -4.61 -2.24
N LEU A 25 -2.92 -4.77 -3.03
CA LEU A 25 -4.13 -5.50 -2.61
C LEU A 25 -3.84 -6.98 -2.36
N PHE A 26 -3.01 -7.61 -3.19
CA PHE A 26 -2.60 -9.00 -3.00
C PHE A 26 -1.88 -9.16 -1.67
N LEU A 27 -0.85 -8.35 -1.41
CA LEU A 27 -0.12 -8.37 -0.16
C LEU A 27 -1.06 -8.13 1.04
N MET A 28 -1.92 -7.13 0.93
CA MET A 28 -2.93 -6.78 1.95
C MET A 28 -3.85 -7.97 2.28
N PHE A 29 -4.42 -8.62 1.27
CA PHE A 29 -5.29 -9.80 1.48
C PHE A 29 -4.52 -10.97 2.10
N ARG A 30 -3.29 -11.21 1.65
CA ARG A 30 -2.48 -12.33 2.12
C ARG A 30 -1.99 -12.15 3.56
N ILE A 31 -1.69 -10.92 3.99
CA ILE A 31 -1.33 -10.61 5.39
C ILE A 31 -2.44 -11.06 6.35
N PHE A 32 -3.72 -10.88 5.98
CA PHE A 32 -4.88 -11.26 6.80
C PHE A 32 -5.52 -12.59 6.39
N ARG A 33 -4.83 -13.40 5.58
CA ARG A 33 -5.32 -14.70 5.07
C ARG A 33 -6.69 -14.63 4.38
N PHE A 34 -7.06 -13.50 3.80
CA PHE A 34 -8.29 -13.43 3.02
C PHE A 34 -8.14 -14.22 1.72
N PRO A 35 -9.20 -14.91 1.26
CA PRO A 35 -9.15 -15.71 0.04
C PRO A 35 -9.14 -14.80 -1.19
N PHE A 36 -7.96 -14.31 -1.58
CA PHE A 36 -7.78 -13.36 -2.69
C PHE A 36 -8.49 -13.79 -3.99
N MET A 37 -8.46 -15.08 -4.33
CA MET A 37 -9.07 -15.60 -5.55
C MET A 37 -10.61 -15.51 -5.56
N GLU A 38 -11.25 -15.52 -4.38
CA GLU A 38 -12.70 -15.31 -4.28
C GLU A 38 -13.09 -13.86 -4.55
N TYR A 39 -12.18 -12.91 -4.27
CA TYR A 39 -12.39 -11.46 -4.40
C TYR A 39 -11.69 -10.87 -5.63
N ILE A 40 -11.27 -11.68 -6.60
CA ILE A 40 -10.44 -11.21 -7.71
C ILE A 40 -11.14 -10.12 -8.54
N LYS A 41 -12.46 -10.22 -8.71
CA LYS A 41 -13.25 -9.25 -9.48
C LYS A 41 -13.30 -7.91 -8.74
N GLU A 42 -13.58 -7.94 -7.45
CA GLU A 42 -13.60 -6.80 -6.56
C GLU A 42 -12.22 -6.14 -6.53
N VAL A 43 -11.16 -6.93 -6.36
CA VAL A 43 -9.76 -6.46 -6.34
C VAL A 43 -9.38 -5.75 -7.64
N ILE A 44 -9.75 -6.30 -8.81
CA ILE A 44 -9.47 -5.65 -10.10
C ILE A 44 -10.19 -4.30 -10.21
N VAL A 45 -11.46 -4.23 -9.77
CA VAL A 45 -12.22 -2.98 -9.75
C VAL A 45 -11.57 -1.96 -8.81
N ILE A 46 -11.16 -2.39 -7.60
CA ILE A 46 -10.47 -1.52 -6.64
C ILE A 46 -9.15 -1.00 -7.22
N ALA A 47 -8.33 -1.89 -7.80
CA ALA A 47 -7.05 -1.51 -8.41
C ALA A 47 -7.23 -0.50 -9.54
N THR A 48 -8.29 -0.64 -10.34
CA THR A 48 -8.62 0.30 -11.42
C THR A 48 -9.07 1.66 -10.86
N ILE A 49 -9.87 1.68 -9.80
CA ILE A 49 -10.28 2.95 -9.16
C ILE A 49 -9.06 3.69 -8.60
N ILE A 50 -8.15 2.95 -7.96
CA ILE A 50 -6.95 3.50 -7.34
C ILE A 50 -5.97 4.01 -8.40
N SER A 51 -5.78 3.29 -9.50
CA SER A 51 -4.90 3.76 -10.57
C SER A 51 -5.44 5.03 -11.25
N LEU A 52 -6.76 5.12 -11.45
CA LEU A 52 -7.40 6.32 -12.01
C LEU A 52 -7.32 7.51 -11.05
N GLU A 53 -7.53 7.29 -9.75
CA GLU A 53 -7.34 8.33 -8.74
C GLU A 53 -5.89 8.81 -8.73
N SER A 54 -4.94 7.89 -8.76
CA SER A 54 -3.53 8.25 -8.76
C SER A 54 -3.11 9.04 -9.99
N TYR A 55 -3.60 8.64 -11.17
CA TYR A 55 -3.42 9.41 -12.40
C TYR A 55 -4.02 10.82 -12.28
N PHE A 56 -5.23 10.93 -11.73
CA PHE A 56 -5.89 12.22 -11.56
C PHE A 56 -5.10 13.15 -10.64
N VAL A 57 -4.61 12.66 -9.50
CA VAL A 57 -3.88 13.48 -8.52
C VAL A 57 -2.48 13.85 -9.03
N ARG A 58 -1.72 12.87 -9.53
CA ARG A 58 -0.33 13.07 -9.94
C ARG A 58 -0.19 13.75 -11.31
N VAL A 59 -1.05 13.43 -12.26
CA VAL A 59 -0.90 13.86 -13.67
C VAL A 59 -1.79 15.06 -14.01
N ILE A 60 -3.05 15.06 -13.54
CA ILE A 60 -4.03 16.12 -13.86
C ILE A 60 -3.94 17.28 -12.86
N ILE A 61 -4.02 16.99 -11.55
CA ILE A 61 -3.91 18.02 -10.51
C ILE A 61 -2.44 18.47 -10.33
N ASN A 62 -1.48 17.63 -10.71
CA ASN A 62 -0.04 17.87 -10.56
C ASN A 62 0.36 18.06 -9.08
N CYS A 63 -0.23 17.26 -8.18
CA CYS A 63 0.06 17.28 -6.75
C CYS A 63 0.44 15.88 -6.25
N PRO A 64 1.61 15.35 -6.66
CA PRO A 64 2.03 13.99 -6.35
C PRO A 64 2.24 13.74 -4.84
N ASP A 65 2.46 14.79 -4.06
CA ASP A 65 2.69 14.70 -2.61
C ASP A 65 1.44 14.29 -1.83
N LEU A 66 0.25 14.62 -2.35
CA LEU A 66 -1.02 14.28 -1.71
C LEU A 66 -1.52 12.89 -2.07
N ASP A 67 -1.03 12.32 -3.17
CA ASP A 67 -1.49 11.04 -3.68
C ASP A 67 -1.39 9.91 -2.63
N PRO A 68 -0.27 9.68 -1.91
CA PRO A 68 -0.21 8.63 -0.91
C PRO A 68 -1.25 8.76 0.22
N ILE A 69 -1.60 10.01 0.59
CA ILE A 69 -2.60 10.29 1.62
C ILE A 69 -4.00 9.98 1.09
N ILE A 70 -4.32 10.46 -0.11
CA ILE A 70 -5.63 10.23 -0.73
C ILE A 70 -5.81 8.74 -1.03
N GLN A 71 -4.79 8.09 -1.59
CA GLN A 71 -4.78 6.67 -1.90
C GLN A 71 -5.07 5.81 -0.66
N ALA A 72 -4.47 6.13 0.49
CA ALA A 72 -4.74 5.43 1.76
C ALA A 72 -6.23 5.49 2.15
N TRP A 73 -6.90 6.64 1.94
CA TRP A 73 -8.34 6.78 2.16
C TRP A 73 -9.18 6.06 1.11
N VAL A 74 -8.77 6.09 -0.16
CA VAL A 74 -9.44 5.37 -1.24
C VAL A 74 -9.42 3.87 -0.96
N TYR A 75 -8.31 3.29 -0.47
CA TYR A 75 -8.29 1.90 -0.02
C TYR A 75 -9.34 1.61 1.06
N VAL A 76 -9.48 2.46 2.08
CA VAL A 76 -10.50 2.28 3.13
C VAL A 76 -11.92 2.28 2.54
N ILE A 77 -12.23 3.28 1.73
CA ILE A 77 -13.55 3.49 1.14
C ILE A 77 -13.89 2.32 0.21
N THR A 78 -12.99 1.96 -0.68
CA THR A 78 -13.20 0.88 -1.65
C THR A 78 -13.33 -0.49 -0.99
N LEU A 79 -12.50 -0.83 0.00
CA LEU A 79 -12.67 -2.06 0.79
C LEU A 79 -14.01 -2.09 1.54
N ARG A 80 -14.46 -0.94 2.05
CA ARG A 80 -15.75 -0.81 2.73
C ARG A 80 -16.92 -1.08 1.77
N TYR A 81 -16.94 -0.40 0.62
CA TYR A 81 -18.12 -0.42 -0.26
C TYR A 81 -18.13 -1.60 -1.24
N ILE A 82 -16.97 -2.04 -1.72
CA ILE A 82 -16.86 -3.11 -2.71
C ILE A 82 -16.76 -4.46 -2.00
N CYS A 83 -15.79 -4.61 -1.09
CA CYS A 83 -15.56 -5.87 -0.36
C CYS A 83 -16.38 -6.00 0.94
N LYS A 84 -17.24 -5.03 1.26
CA LYS A 84 -18.16 -5.06 2.44
C LYS A 84 -17.44 -5.27 3.77
N PHE A 85 -16.25 -4.67 3.95
CA PHE A 85 -15.58 -4.63 5.25
C PHE A 85 -16.32 -3.72 6.24
N SER A 86 -16.24 -3.96 7.55
CA SER A 86 -16.65 -2.96 8.55
C SER A 86 -15.66 -1.79 8.51
N TRP A 87 -16.09 -0.55 8.76
CA TRP A 87 -15.20 0.64 8.68
C TRP A 87 -13.89 0.46 9.46
N LYS A 88 -13.99 -0.10 10.67
CA LYS A 88 -12.86 -0.34 11.56
C LYS A 88 -11.88 -1.37 10.98
N ARG A 89 -12.39 -2.43 10.35
CA ARG A 89 -11.56 -3.46 9.72
C ARG A 89 -10.96 -2.95 8.41
N ALA A 90 -11.71 -2.20 7.62
CA ALA A 90 -11.20 -1.57 6.39
C ALA A 90 -10.00 -0.66 6.70
N GLN A 91 -10.08 0.17 7.74
CA GLN A 91 -8.98 1.02 8.20
C GLN A 91 -7.74 0.24 8.62
N VAL A 92 -7.93 -0.83 9.41
CA VAL A 92 -6.82 -1.66 9.86
C VAL A 92 -6.15 -2.37 8.69
N VAL A 93 -6.96 -3.02 7.85
CA VAL A 93 -6.49 -3.80 6.70
C VAL A 93 -5.79 -2.90 5.69
N SER A 94 -6.38 -1.74 5.37
CA SER A 94 -5.77 -0.78 4.44
C SER A 94 -4.46 -0.23 4.98
N LEU A 95 -4.42 0.20 6.25
CA LEU A 95 -3.23 0.81 6.83
C LEU A 95 -2.06 -0.16 6.87
N ILE A 96 -2.30 -1.40 7.31
CA ILE A 96 -1.23 -2.41 7.42
C ILE A 96 -0.80 -2.90 6.04
N GLY A 97 -1.75 -3.15 5.14
CA GLY A 97 -1.44 -3.56 3.78
C GLY A 97 -0.65 -2.50 3.03
N TYR A 98 -1.08 -1.23 3.12
CA TYR A 98 -0.43 -0.12 2.44
C TYR A 98 0.95 0.21 3.03
N LEU A 99 1.09 0.21 4.37
CA LEU A 99 2.40 0.33 5.01
C LEU A 99 3.33 -0.83 4.62
N GLY A 100 2.78 -2.04 4.47
CA GLY A 100 3.54 -3.20 4.00
C GLY A 100 4.02 -3.03 2.57
N PHE A 101 3.15 -2.55 1.68
CA PHE A 101 3.53 -2.23 0.30
C PHE A 101 4.63 -1.16 0.26
N MET A 102 4.46 -0.04 0.98
CA MET A 102 5.46 1.02 1.10
C MET A 102 6.80 0.50 1.62
N ALA A 103 6.79 -0.37 2.64
CA ALA A 103 8.01 -0.98 3.16
C ALA A 103 8.73 -1.84 2.10
N VAL A 104 7.98 -2.60 1.31
CA VAL A 104 8.55 -3.38 0.19
C VAL A 104 9.07 -2.47 -0.91
N GLN A 105 8.36 -1.39 -1.25
CA GLN A 105 8.79 -0.43 -2.28
C GLN A 105 10.10 0.26 -1.89
N LEU A 106 10.19 0.75 -0.66
CA LEU A 106 11.41 1.38 -0.15
C LEU A 106 12.59 0.38 -0.06
N SER A 107 12.30 -0.88 0.29
CA SER A 107 13.32 -1.93 0.29
C SER A 107 13.79 -2.25 -1.14
N SER A 108 12.88 -2.26 -2.11
CA SER A 108 13.19 -2.49 -3.53
C SER A 108 14.10 -1.38 -4.07
N PHE A 109 13.78 -0.13 -3.76
CA PHE A 109 14.63 1.01 -4.09
C PHE A 109 16.03 0.85 -3.48
N LEU A 110 16.14 0.57 -2.18
CA LEU A 110 17.44 0.40 -1.52
C LEU A 110 18.30 -0.70 -2.17
N ILE A 111 17.69 -1.85 -2.49
CA ILE A 111 18.40 -2.95 -3.13
C ILE A 111 18.93 -2.52 -4.51
N LEU A 112 18.10 -1.84 -5.32
CA LEU A 112 18.48 -1.40 -6.66
C LEU A 112 19.52 -0.27 -6.63
N ASP A 113 19.43 0.65 -5.67
CA ASP A 113 20.39 1.75 -5.45
C ASP A 113 21.75 1.19 -5.02
N LEU A 114 21.77 0.21 -4.11
CA LEU A 114 22.99 -0.49 -3.71
C LEU A 114 23.68 -1.24 -4.87
N LEU A 115 22.90 -1.70 -5.85
CA LEU A 115 23.42 -2.34 -7.06
C LEU A 115 23.86 -1.33 -8.13
N GLY A 116 23.65 -0.02 -7.90
CA GLY A 116 23.96 1.04 -8.86
C GLY A 116 23.05 1.05 -10.09
N VAL A 117 21.85 0.44 -10.00
CA VAL A 117 20.91 0.31 -11.12
C VAL A 117 19.97 1.51 -11.21
N VAL A 118 19.63 2.11 -10.07
CA VAL A 118 18.76 3.29 -9.97
C VAL A 118 19.41 4.34 -9.08
N VAL A 119 18.93 5.58 -9.17
CA VAL A 119 19.33 6.68 -8.29
C VAL A 119 18.13 7.27 -7.57
N TYR A 120 18.37 8.00 -6.47
CA TYR A 120 17.29 8.63 -5.70
C TYR A 120 16.31 9.46 -6.55
N ALA A 121 16.80 10.17 -7.58
CA ALA A 121 15.98 10.96 -8.48
C ALA A 121 14.88 10.13 -9.19
N ASP A 122 15.13 8.85 -9.45
CA ASP A 122 14.16 7.95 -10.10
C ASP A 122 12.92 7.69 -9.24
N THR A 123 12.99 7.92 -7.93
CA THR A 123 11.85 7.80 -7.01
C THR A 123 10.86 8.97 -7.10
N GLN A 124 11.31 10.10 -7.66
CA GLN A 124 10.54 11.35 -7.75
C GLN A 124 9.90 11.56 -9.12
N LEU A 125 10.35 10.80 -10.13
CA LEU A 125 9.83 10.88 -11.48
C LEU A 125 8.53 10.06 -11.60
N LEU A 126 7.60 10.55 -12.43
CA LEU A 126 6.39 9.79 -12.81
C LEU A 126 6.68 8.73 -13.86
N TRP A 127 7.80 8.88 -14.58
CA TRP A 127 8.18 8.10 -15.75
C TRP A 127 9.69 7.91 -15.79
N GLY A 128 10.11 6.79 -16.34
CA GLY A 128 11.52 6.52 -16.58
C GLY A 128 11.87 5.08 -16.28
N LEU A 129 12.96 4.61 -16.89
CA LEU A 129 13.41 3.24 -16.72
C LEU A 129 13.69 2.91 -15.24
N GLY A 130 14.32 3.82 -14.49
CA GLY A 130 14.56 3.64 -13.06
C GLY A 130 13.27 3.52 -12.25
N THR A 131 12.29 4.40 -12.49
CA THR A 131 10.97 4.36 -11.84
C THR A 131 10.25 3.04 -12.13
N HIS A 132 10.21 2.60 -13.39
CA HIS A 132 9.57 1.34 -13.77
C HIS A 132 10.28 0.12 -13.18
N LEU A 133 11.62 0.13 -13.08
CA LEU A 133 12.36 -0.94 -12.43
C LEU A 133 12.02 -1.06 -10.94
N ILE A 134 11.88 0.07 -10.24
CA ILE A 134 11.46 0.10 -8.84
C ILE A 134 10.04 -0.48 -8.71
N GLN A 135 9.09 -0.05 -9.55
CA GLN A 135 7.71 -0.55 -9.54
C GLN A 135 7.64 -2.06 -9.77
N ILE A 136 8.22 -2.54 -10.87
CA ILE A 136 8.19 -3.97 -11.22
C ILE A 136 8.85 -4.83 -10.15
N THR A 137 9.98 -4.39 -9.59
CA THR A 137 10.67 -5.12 -8.51
C THR A 137 9.80 -5.16 -7.26
N THR A 138 9.14 -4.05 -6.92
CA THR A 138 8.21 -3.95 -5.80
C THR A 138 7.05 -4.93 -5.96
N ASP A 139 6.41 -4.94 -7.13
CA ASP A 139 5.28 -5.82 -7.43
C ASP A 139 5.64 -7.29 -7.30
N ILE A 140 6.76 -7.69 -7.90
CA ILE A 140 7.29 -9.05 -7.82
C ILE A 140 7.53 -9.44 -6.37
N LEU A 141 8.18 -8.58 -5.58
CA LEU A 141 8.43 -8.83 -4.17
C LEU A 141 7.13 -8.91 -3.36
N CYS A 142 6.15 -8.05 -3.62
CA CYS A 142 4.84 -8.09 -2.97
C CYS A 142 4.11 -9.42 -3.25
N PHE A 143 4.15 -9.92 -4.49
CA PHE A 143 3.57 -11.23 -4.83
C PHE A 143 4.32 -12.38 -4.14
N ILE A 144 5.65 -12.37 -4.15
CA ILE A 144 6.47 -13.40 -3.49
C ILE A 144 6.22 -13.41 -1.98
N ILE A 145 6.31 -12.25 -1.34
CA ILE A 145 6.11 -12.08 0.11
C ILE A 145 4.68 -12.48 0.48
N GLY A 146 3.67 -12.01 -0.26
CA GLY A 146 2.28 -12.38 -0.03
C GLY A 146 2.04 -13.89 -0.14
N TRP A 147 2.68 -14.56 -1.09
CA TRP A 147 2.60 -16.00 -1.24
C TRP A 147 3.24 -16.75 -0.06
N LEU A 148 4.43 -16.33 0.37
CA LEU A 148 5.16 -16.92 1.50
C LEU A 148 4.43 -16.73 2.84
N ILE A 149 3.83 -15.55 3.05
CA ILE A 149 3.18 -15.20 4.32
C ILE A 149 1.79 -15.84 4.44
N TYR A 150 1.14 -16.26 3.35
CA TYR A 150 -0.24 -16.76 3.39
C TYR A 150 -0.50 -17.83 4.47
N ARG A 151 0.44 -18.77 4.67
CA ARG A 151 0.31 -19.83 5.70
C ARG A 151 0.48 -19.31 7.14
N ASN A 152 1.16 -18.18 7.30
CA ASN A 152 1.54 -17.58 8.58
C ASN A 152 0.88 -16.21 8.84
N GLY A 153 -0.02 -15.75 7.97
CA GLY A 153 -0.74 -14.48 8.11
C GLY A 153 -1.62 -14.44 9.36
N PHE A 154 -2.30 -13.34 9.61
CA PHE A 154 -3.19 -13.20 10.74
C PHE A 154 -4.53 -13.89 10.50
N SER A 155 -4.99 -14.71 11.45
CA SER A 155 -6.27 -15.44 11.36
C SER A 155 -7.39 -14.85 12.21
N PHE A 156 -7.07 -13.95 13.16
CA PHE A 156 -8.05 -13.36 14.06
C PHE A 156 -9.12 -12.51 13.35
N MET A 157 -8.88 -12.07 12.10
CA MET A 157 -9.82 -11.22 11.38
C MET A 157 -10.84 -12.08 10.62
N PRO A 158 -12.15 -11.93 10.89
CA PRO A 158 -13.17 -12.65 10.15
C PRO A 158 -13.13 -12.29 8.68
N ARG A 159 -13.52 -13.24 7.83
CA ARG A 159 -13.66 -13.01 6.40
C ARG A 159 -14.84 -12.06 6.13
N PRO A 160 -14.71 -11.11 5.18
CA PRO A 160 -15.88 -10.42 4.62
C PRO A 160 -16.84 -11.44 3.95
N PRO A 161 -18.12 -11.08 3.73
CA PRO A 161 -18.77 -9.83 4.09
C PRO A 161 -19.08 -9.72 5.59
N HIS A 162 -18.88 -8.54 6.17
CA HIS A 162 -19.19 -8.30 7.59
C HIS A 162 -20.61 -7.76 7.77
N ASP A 163 -21.22 -7.99 8.94
CA ASP A 163 -22.46 -7.32 9.30
C ASP A 163 -22.18 -5.82 9.51
N LEU A 164 -22.63 -5.01 8.56
CA LEU A 164 -22.38 -3.58 8.51
C LEU A 164 -23.20 -2.80 9.57
N ARG A 165 -24.20 -3.44 10.19
CA ARG A 165 -25.07 -2.84 11.22
C ARG A 165 -24.50 -2.99 12.63
N VAL A 166 -23.60 -3.95 12.84
CA VAL A 166 -22.96 -4.20 14.13
C VAL A 166 -21.83 -3.21 14.35
N ASN A 167 -21.96 -2.38 15.38
CA ASN A 167 -20.95 -1.39 15.72
C ASN A 167 -19.88 -2.04 16.62
N GLU A 168 -18.87 -2.67 16.02
CA GLU A 168 -17.79 -3.36 16.74
C GLU A 168 -17.00 -2.39 17.63
N LYS A 169 -16.81 -2.66 18.93
CA LYS A 169 -15.94 -1.81 19.77
C LYS A 169 -14.48 -1.89 19.28
N ILE A 170 -13.81 -0.74 19.15
CA ILE A 170 -12.38 -0.71 18.82
C ILE A 170 -11.62 -1.20 20.05
N SER A 171 -10.87 -2.30 19.94
CA SER A 171 -9.97 -2.72 21.01
C SER A 171 -8.84 -1.70 21.17
N SER A 172 -8.39 -1.42 22.39
CA SER A 172 -7.29 -0.47 22.65
C SER A 172 -6.04 -0.74 21.79
N THR A 173 -5.74 -2.02 21.53
CA THR A 173 -4.67 -2.44 20.61
C THR A 173 -4.87 -1.98 19.17
N ASN A 174 -6.10 -2.06 18.63
CA ASN A 174 -6.39 -1.60 17.27
C ASN A 174 -6.30 -0.07 17.20
N TRP A 175 -6.72 0.63 18.25
CA TRP A 175 -6.62 2.08 18.32
C TRP A 175 -5.15 2.54 18.32
N LEU A 176 -4.32 1.94 19.19
CA LEU A 176 -2.89 2.22 19.25
C LEU A 176 -2.19 1.98 17.90
N ILE A 177 -2.55 0.91 17.21
CA ILE A 177 -2.02 0.59 15.88
C ILE A 177 -2.46 1.63 14.85
N LEU A 178 -3.74 2.01 14.84
CA LEU A 178 -4.23 3.03 13.92
C LEU A 178 -3.49 4.35 14.13
N VAL A 179 -3.29 4.76 15.38
CA VAL A 179 -2.54 5.97 15.72
C VAL A 179 -1.09 5.85 15.27
N LEU A 180 -0.37 4.79 15.68
CA LEU A 180 1.04 4.61 15.34
C LEU A 180 1.25 4.47 13.82
N GLY A 181 0.43 3.68 13.14
CA GLY A 181 0.55 3.50 11.70
C GLY A 181 0.27 4.79 10.92
N ASN A 182 -0.70 5.60 11.35
CA ASN A 182 -0.92 6.92 10.74
C ASN A 182 0.24 7.87 11.02
N VAL A 183 0.73 7.95 12.27
CA VAL A 183 1.90 8.77 12.61
C VAL A 183 3.09 8.39 11.74
N VAL A 184 3.34 7.10 11.56
CA VAL A 184 4.44 6.61 10.72
C VAL A 184 4.24 6.99 9.28
N LEU A 185 3.04 6.80 8.72
CA LEU A 185 2.71 7.19 7.36
C LEU A 185 2.98 8.69 7.15
N TYR A 186 2.44 9.57 8.02
CA TYR A 186 2.62 11.01 7.89
C TYR A 186 4.07 11.47 8.13
N VAL A 187 4.77 10.90 9.11
CA VAL A 187 6.18 11.22 9.37
C VAL A 187 7.04 10.80 8.18
N THR A 188 6.78 9.62 7.61
CA THR A 188 7.50 9.13 6.43
C THR A 188 7.31 10.06 5.25
N LEU A 189 6.07 10.43 4.96
CA LEU A 189 5.76 11.37 3.88
C LEU A 189 6.42 12.72 4.12
N TYR A 190 6.27 13.30 5.32
CA TYR A 190 6.91 14.56 5.68
C TYR A 190 8.43 14.52 5.47
N TRP A 191 9.08 13.44 5.90
CA TRP A 191 10.52 13.30 5.77
C TRP A 191 11.00 13.14 4.32
N ILE A 192 10.30 12.33 3.52
CA ILE A 192 10.60 12.17 2.09
C ILE A 192 10.47 13.52 1.39
N LEU A 193 9.40 14.26 1.65
CA LEU A 193 9.11 15.53 1.00
C LEU A 193 10.08 16.66 1.38
N ASN A 194 10.49 16.74 2.65
CA ASN A 194 11.25 17.90 3.14
C ASN A 194 12.76 17.68 3.19
N PHE A 195 13.22 16.44 3.36
CA PHE A 195 14.64 16.16 3.63
C PHE A 195 15.31 15.28 2.59
N GLN A 196 14.55 14.70 1.65
CA GLN A 196 15.06 13.84 0.57
C GLN A 196 16.05 12.76 1.07
N SER A 197 15.81 12.25 2.27
CA SER A 197 16.79 11.45 3.00
C SER A 197 16.43 9.98 3.01
N ILE A 198 17.37 9.15 2.55
CA ILE A 198 17.29 7.68 2.53
C ILE A 198 17.23 7.10 3.97
N LEU A 199 17.63 7.88 4.99
CA LEU A 199 17.66 7.46 6.40
C LEU A 199 16.26 7.16 6.98
N ILE A 200 15.18 7.62 6.36
CA ILE A 200 13.81 7.32 6.81
C ILE A 200 13.42 5.85 6.54
N ILE A 201 14.01 5.23 5.52
CA ILE A 201 13.64 3.88 5.07
C ILE A 201 13.79 2.82 6.18
N PRO A 202 14.94 2.69 6.88
CA PRO A 202 15.05 1.73 7.97
C PRO A 202 14.06 1.99 9.12
N ILE A 203 13.66 3.24 9.35
CA ILE A 203 12.66 3.60 10.38
C ILE A 203 11.27 3.09 9.98
N VAL A 204 10.89 3.23 8.71
CA VAL A 204 9.62 2.71 8.18
C VAL A 204 9.57 1.20 8.30
N ILE A 205 10.62 0.52 7.86
CA ILE A 205 10.71 -0.96 7.91
C ILE A 205 10.65 -1.44 9.36
N LEU A 206 11.43 -0.83 10.25
CA LEU A 206 11.43 -1.17 11.68
C LEU A 206 10.05 -0.97 12.30
N THR A 207 9.39 0.14 11.99
CA THR A 207 8.08 0.43 12.57
C THR A 207 7.01 -0.52 12.03
N TYR A 208 7.04 -0.83 10.74
CA TYR A 208 6.17 -1.84 10.16
C TYR A 208 6.39 -3.22 10.81
N ALA A 209 7.64 -3.61 11.05
CA ALA A 209 7.97 -4.84 11.78
C ALA A 209 7.43 -4.84 13.21
N ILE A 210 7.53 -3.72 13.93
CA ILE A 210 6.94 -3.56 15.28
C ILE A 210 5.42 -3.72 15.23
N LEU A 211 4.74 -3.08 14.27
CA LEU A 211 3.29 -3.22 14.10
C LEU A 211 2.87 -4.67 13.84
N LEU A 212 3.59 -5.37 12.95
CA LEU A 212 3.36 -6.79 12.69
C LEU A 212 3.59 -7.66 13.93
N PHE A 213 4.61 -7.35 14.73
CA PHE A 213 4.88 -8.04 15.99
C PHE A 213 3.72 -7.89 16.99
N TYR A 214 3.20 -6.67 17.17
CA TYR A 214 2.04 -6.43 18.03
C TYR A 214 0.79 -7.17 17.54
N TYR A 215 0.54 -7.21 16.23
CA TYR A 215 -0.57 -7.99 15.67
C TYR A 215 -0.41 -9.48 15.89
N ARG A 216 0.80 -10.01 15.72
CA ARG A 216 1.05 -11.44 15.92
C ARG A 216 0.88 -11.84 17.38
N LYS A 217 1.24 -10.95 18.32
CA LYS A 217 0.95 -11.16 19.74
C LYS A 217 -0.56 -11.20 20.00
N LYS A 218 -1.32 -10.30 19.38
CA LYS A 218 -2.79 -10.27 19.49
C LYS A 218 -3.44 -11.54 18.93
N ASP A 219 -3.03 -11.99 17.75
CA ASP A 219 -3.54 -13.20 17.08
C ASP A 219 -3.33 -14.47 17.92
N ARG A 220 -2.26 -14.54 18.72
CA ARG A 220 -2.02 -15.65 19.66
C ARG A 220 -2.86 -15.61 20.93
N MET A 221 -3.49 -14.48 21.26
CA MET A 221 -4.30 -14.29 22.48
C MET A 221 -5.81 -14.43 22.23
N THR A 222 -6.23 -14.50 20.97
CA THR A 222 -7.61 -14.72 20.53
C THR A 222 -7.81 -16.16 20.10
#